data_AF-A0AAE3T9Z6-F1
#
_entry.id   AF-A0AAE3T9Z6-F1
#
_cell.length_a   1.000
_cell.length_b   1.000
_cell.length_c   1.000
_cell.angle_alpha   90.00
_cell.angle_beta   90.00
_cell.angle_gamma   90.00
#
_symmetry.space_group_name_H-M   'P 1'
#
loop_
_entity.id
_entity.type
_entity.pdbx_description
1 polymer ?
#
loop_
_entity_poly.entity_id
_entity_poly.type
_entity_poly.pdbx_seq_one_letter_code
_entity_poly.pdbx_strand_id
1 'polypeptide(L)'
;MTLLAPLHGHHSTPLQRAATDGVAGAAAALALFRLPPGWTGWLLAPIAADWAGGSPANAARSTRRWRASRPRLRRGFHALHVAEIPVVWWLSPRPLVFQLLSLTLAAKLTVFELGTRSET
;
A
#
# COMPACT_ATOMS: atom_id res chain seq x y z
N MET A 1 -11.65 6.19 20.91
CA MET A 1 -10.61 5.50 20.11
C MET A 1 -11.15 5.32 18.69
N THR A 2 -10.48 5.83 17.67
CA THR A 2 -10.92 5.67 16.28
C THR A 2 -10.66 4.22 15.82
N LEU A 3 -11.62 3.64 15.10
CA LEU A 3 -11.57 2.27 14.53
C LEU A 3 -10.31 1.98 13.70
N LEU A 4 -9.58 3.01 13.26
CA LEU A 4 -8.40 2.93 12.43
C LEU A 4 -7.07 2.88 13.22
N ALA A 5 -7.09 3.08 14.53
CA ALA A 5 -5.87 3.07 15.35
C ALA A 5 -5.04 1.75 15.25
N PRO A 6 -5.65 0.55 15.16
CA PRO A 6 -4.89 -0.70 15.01
C PRO A 6 -4.17 -0.81 13.65
N LEU A 7 -4.71 -0.20 12.60
CA LEU A 7 -4.17 -0.28 11.23
C LEU A 7 -2.84 0.45 11.07
N HIS A 8 -2.55 1.39 11.97
CA HIS A 8 -1.33 2.19 11.97
C HIS A 8 -0.25 1.63 12.93
N GLY A 9 -0.55 0.55 13.64
CA GLY A 9 0.30 -0.01 14.69
C GLY A 9 0.23 0.79 16.00
N HIS A 10 0.59 0.15 17.11
CA HIS A 10 0.40 0.69 18.46
C HIS A 10 1.12 2.03 18.76
N HIS A 11 2.00 2.51 17.88
CA HIS A 11 2.82 3.72 18.08
C HIS A 11 2.91 4.66 16.86
N SER A 12 1.95 4.63 15.92
CA SER A 12 1.99 5.60 14.81
C SER A 12 1.87 7.04 15.30
N THR A 13 2.73 7.93 14.81
CA THR A 13 2.59 9.38 15.09
C THR A 13 1.43 9.98 14.30
N PRO A 14 0.83 11.11 14.75
CA PRO A 14 -0.18 11.82 13.97
C PRO A 14 0.29 12.18 12.55
N LEU A 15 1.56 12.56 12.40
CA LEU A 15 2.17 12.86 11.10
C LEU A 15 2.21 11.63 10.18
N GLN A 16 2.54 10.44 10.71
CA GLN A 16 2.54 9.20 9.93
C GLN A 16 1.13 8.80 9.48
N ARG A 17 0.14 8.99 10.34
CA ARG A 17 -1.28 8.77 9.99
C ARG A 17 -1.71 9.73 8.89
N ALA A 18 -1.46 11.02 9.06
CA ALA A 18 -1.77 12.03 8.06
C ALA A 18 -1.07 11.77 6.71
N ALA A 19 0.20 11.34 6.73
CA ALA A 19 0.92 10.96 5.51
C ALA A 19 0.33 9.70 4.86
N THR A 20 -0.03 8.70 5.66
CA THR A 20 -0.65 7.45 5.16
C THR A 20 -2.02 7.72 4.54
N ASP A 21 -2.90 8.36 5.30
CA ASP A 21 -4.27 8.67 4.87
C ASP A 21 -4.28 9.67 3.71
N GLY A 22 -3.39 10.67 3.74
CA GLY A 22 -3.27 11.66 2.67
C GLY A 22 -2.78 11.06 1.36
N VAL A 23 -1.73 10.22 1.40
CA VAL A 23 -1.21 9.55 0.20
C VAL A 23 -2.21 8.50 -0.32
N ALA A 24 -2.83 7.73 0.58
CA ALA A 24 -3.87 6.76 0.22
C ALA A 24 -5.08 7.44 -0.43
N GLY A 25 -5.58 8.51 0.18
CA GLY A 25 -6.71 9.29 -0.31
C GLY A 25 -6.42 9.96 -1.65
N ALA A 26 -5.24 10.56 -1.82
CA ALA A 26 -4.81 11.15 -3.09
C ALA A 26 -4.71 10.09 -4.20
N ALA A 27 -4.16 8.91 -3.90
CA ALA A 27 -4.07 7.81 -4.87
C ALA A 27 -5.44 7.25 -5.25
N ALA A 28 -6.33 7.04 -4.29
CA ALA A 28 -7.72 6.63 -4.55
C ALA A 28 -8.46 7.66 -5.41
N ALA A 29 -8.36 8.94 -5.05
CA ALA A 29 -8.99 10.01 -5.81
C ALA A 29 -8.44 10.05 -7.24
N LEU A 30 -7.12 9.99 -7.42
CA LEU A 30 -6.49 9.99 -8.73
C LEU A 30 -6.94 8.77 -9.56
N ALA A 31 -7.04 7.59 -8.94
CA ALA A 31 -7.57 6.39 -9.59
C ALA A 31 -9.01 6.64 -10.06
N LEU A 32 -9.90 7.14 -9.19
CA LEU A 32 -11.29 7.42 -9.57
C LEU A 32 -11.44 8.49 -10.67
N PHE A 33 -10.56 9.50 -10.71
CA PHE A 33 -10.62 10.56 -11.72
C PHE A 33 -9.95 10.20 -13.06
N ARG A 34 -8.96 9.31 -13.07
CA ARG A 34 -8.17 8.98 -14.27
C ARG A 34 -8.54 7.63 -14.89
N LEU A 35 -9.20 6.76 -14.13
CA LEU A 35 -9.73 5.50 -14.63
C LEU A 35 -11.09 5.72 -15.32
N PRO A 36 -11.47 4.86 -16.27
CA PRO A 36 -12.80 4.87 -16.87
C PRO A 36 -13.86 4.76 -15.78
N PRO A 37 -14.95 5.53 -15.88
CA PRO A 37 -16.08 5.39 -14.98
C PRO A 37 -16.64 3.97 -15.07
N GLY A 38 -16.85 3.32 -13.92
CA GLY A 38 -17.39 1.96 -13.86
C GLY A 38 -16.79 1.13 -12.73
N TRP A 39 -17.13 -0.16 -12.72
CA TRP A 39 -16.73 -1.11 -11.68
C TRP A 39 -15.21 -1.30 -11.59
N THR A 40 -14.48 -1.15 -12.69
CA THR A 40 -13.01 -1.23 -12.72
C THR A 40 -12.35 -0.12 -11.90
N GLY A 41 -12.84 1.13 -12.00
CA GLY A 41 -12.38 2.24 -11.17
C GLY A 41 -12.61 2.01 -9.69
N TRP A 42 -13.78 1.46 -9.32
CA TRP A 42 -14.12 1.13 -7.94
C TRP A 42 -13.25 0.01 -7.34
N LEU A 43 -12.79 -0.95 -8.15
CA LEU A 43 -11.88 -2.00 -7.69
C LEU A 43 -10.42 -1.54 -7.62
N LEU A 44 -9.99 -0.68 -8.55
CA LEU A 44 -8.61 -0.19 -8.59
C LEU A 44 -8.34 0.91 -7.56
N ALA A 45 -9.34 1.70 -7.17
CA ALA A 45 -9.19 2.74 -6.15
C ALA A 45 -8.69 2.22 -4.78
N PRO A 46 -9.26 1.15 -4.18
CA PRO A 46 -8.74 0.62 -2.92
C PRO A 46 -7.35 0.00 -3.08
N ILE A 47 -7.04 -0.63 -4.22
CA ILE A 47 -5.69 -1.14 -4.51
C ILE A 47 -4.69 0.01 -4.58
N ALA A 48 -5.03 1.10 -5.28
CA ALA A 48 -4.20 2.29 -5.38
C ALA A 48 -3.95 2.93 -4.00
N ALA A 49 -5.00 3.03 -3.17
CA ALA A 49 -4.91 3.53 -1.80
C ALA A 49 -3.97 2.67 -0.95
N ASP A 50 -4.16 1.35 -0.96
CA ASP A 50 -3.34 0.42 -0.19
C ASP A 50 -1.88 0.43 -0.65
N TRP A 51 -1.62 0.46 -1.96
CA TRP A 51 -0.27 0.47 -2.51
C TRP A 51 0.46 1.77 -2.19
N ALA A 52 -0.18 2.91 -2.41
CA ALA A 52 0.42 4.21 -2.16
C ALA A 52 0.56 4.50 -0.66
N GLY A 53 -0.51 4.33 0.13
CA GLY A 53 -0.53 4.53 1.57
C GLY A 53 0.30 3.51 2.35
N GLY A 54 0.48 2.31 1.81
CA GLY A 54 1.31 1.28 2.41
C GLY A 54 2.79 1.67 2.53
N SER A 55 3.30 2.56 1.66
CA SER A 55 4.68 3.03 1.72
C SER A 55 5.00 3.80 3.02
N PRO A 56 4.32 4.92 3.35
CA PRO A 56 4.53 5.61 4.63
C PRO A 56 4.15 4.73 5.84
N ALA A 57 3.15 3.86 5.72
CA ALA A 57 2.77 2.93 6.79
C ALA A 57 3.89 1.90 7.11
N ASN A 58 4.55 1.37 6.09
CA ASN A 58 5.68 0.45 6.22
C ASN A 58 6.98 1.17 6.64
N ALA A 59 7.08 2.48 6.41
CA ALA A 59 8.17 3.30 6.91
C ALA A 59 8.09 3.56 8.43
N ALA A 60 6.99 3.22 9.10
CA ALA A 60 6.88 3.36 10.55
C ALA A 60 7.72 2.29 11.28
N ARG A 61 8.56 2.72 12.23
CA ARG A 61 9.45 1.84 13.02
C ARG A 61 8.69 0.71 13.73
N SER A 62 7.49 1.01 14.25
CA SER A 62 6.60 0.03 14.89
C SER A 62 6.19 -1.09 13.93
N THR A 63 5.76 -0.73 12.72
CA THR A 63 5.36 -1.68 11.67
C THR A 63 6.53 -2.57 11.25
N ARG A 64 7.72 -1.98 11.08
CA ARG A 64 8.95 -2.71 10.72
C ARG A 64 9.32 -3.77 11.74
N ARG A 65 9.43 -3.40 13.01
CA ARG A 65 9.76 -4.32 14.12
C ARG A 65 8.74 -5.46 14.25
N TRP A 66 7.45 -5.10 14.16
CA TRP A 66 6.38 -6.09 14.26
C TRP A 66 6.41 -7.13 13.12
N ARG A 67 6.78 -6.71 11.90
CA ARG A 67 6.93 -7.60 10.74
C ARG A 67 8.24 -8.39 10.73
N ALA A 68 9.35 -7.78 11.13
CA ALA A 68 10.66 -8.43 11.22
C ALA A 68 10.64 -9.66 12.15
N SER A 69 9.93 -9.55 13.27
CA SER A 69 9.68 -10.65 14.22
C SER A 69 8.73 -11.75 13.70
N ARG A 70 8.13 -11.60 12.50
CA ARG A 70 7.10 -12.52 11.96
C ARG A 70 7.37 -12.91 10.50
N PRO A 71 8.39 -13.74 10.23
CA PRO A 71 8.84 -14.06 8.86
C PRO A 71 7.78 -14.76 7.99
N ARG A 72 6.86 -15.54 8.58
CA ARG A 72 5.72 -16.13 7.85
C ARG A 72 4.76 -15.07 7.33
N LEU A 73 4.41 -14.08 8.16
CA LEU A 73 3.56 -12.96 7.75
C LEU A 73 4.26 -12.06 6.72
N ARG A 74 5.59 -11.94 6.78
CA ARG A 74 6.39 -11.22 5.77
C ARG A 74 6.26 -11.84 4.39
N ARG A 75 6.33 -13.18 4.31
CA ARG A 75 6.11 -13.93 3.06
C ARG A 75 4.67 -13.84 2.57
N GLY A 76 3.70 -13.97 3.48
CA GLY A 76 2.28 -13.82 3.12
C GLY A 76 1.97 -12.43 2.55
N PHE A 77 2.57 -11.38 3.13
CA PHE A 77 2.46 -10.02 2.62
C PHE A 77 2.99 -9.90 1.17
N HIS A 78 4.18 -10.43 0.88
CA HIS A 78 4.70 -10.44 -0.50
C HIS A 78 3.82 -11.23 -1.45
N ALA A 79 3.44 -12.44 -1.08
CA ALA A 79 2.65 -13.32 -1.92
C ALA A 79 1.32 -12.66 -2.31
N LEU A 80 0.63 -12.04 -1.35
CA LEU A 80 -0.61 -11.30 -1.60
C LEU A 80 -0.42 -10.20 -2.64
N HIS A 81 0.56 -9.33 -2.44
CA HIS A 81 0.78 -8.17 -3.31
C HIS A 81 1.30 -8.54 -4.70
N VAL A 82 2.06 -9.63 -4.81
CA VAL A 82 2.45 -10.17 -6.13
C VAL A 82 1.24 -10.75 -6.86
N ALA A 83 0.31 -11.39 -6.14
CA ALA A 83 -0.94 -11.90 -6.71
C ALA A 83 -1.89 -10.79 -7.20
N GLU A 84 -1.73 -9.57 -6.70
CA GLU A 84 -2.50 -8.40 -7.16
C GLU A 84 -2.01 -7.88 -8.52
N ILE A 85 -0.78 -8.18 -8.95
CA ILE A 85 -0.22 -7.70 -10.23
C ILE A 85 -1.05 -8.17 -11.44
N PRO A 86 -1.40 -9.47 -11.59
CA PRO A 86 -2.28 -9.92 -12.67
C PRO A 86 -3.67 -9.25 -12.64
N VAL A 87 -4.21 -9.01 -11.44
CA VAL A 87 -5.50 -8.33 -11.27
C VAL A 87 -5.42 -6.89 -11.78
N VAL A 88 -4.39 -6.16 -11.39
CA VAL A 88 -4.17 -4.78 -11.85
C VAL A 88 -3.88 -4.73 -13.34
N TRP A 89 -3.11 -5.68 -13.89
CA TRP A 89 -2.88 -5.79 -15.33
C TRP A 89 -4.20 -5.95 -16.09
N TRP A 90 -5.07 -6.86 -15.63
CA TRP A 90 -6.36 -7.13 -16.27
C TRP A 90 -7.34 -5.97 -16.17
N LEU A 91 -7.36 -5.27 -15.03
CA LEU A 91 -8.26 -4.13 -14.79
C LEU A 91 -7.75 -2.81 -15.38
N SER A 92 -6.45 -2.70 -15.65
CA SER A 92 -5.82 -1.46 -16.10
C SER A 92 -6.19 -1.17 -17.57
N PRO A 93 -6.97 -0.11 -17.83
CA PRO A 93 -7.47 0.18 -19.17
C PRO A 93 -6.41 0.86 -20.05
N ARG A 94 -5.27 1.26 -19.46
CA ARG A 94 -4.19 1.95 -20.14
C ARG A 94 -2.84 1.46 -19.59
N PRO A 95 -1.82 1.26 -20.45
CA PRO A 95 -0.48 0.85 -20.00
C PRO A 95 0.13 1.79 -18.96
N LEU A 96 -0.09 3.10 -19.09
CA LEU A 96 0.43 4.09 -18.15
C LEU A 96 -0.13 3.90 -16.73
N VAL A 97 -1.42 3.57 -16.59
CA VAL A 97 -2.05 3.31 -15.28
C VAL A 97 -1.41 2.10 -14.62
N PHE A 98 -1.26 1.00 -15.38
CA PHE A 98 -0.60 -0.20 -14.90
C PHE A 98 0.83 0.07 -14.43
N GLN A 99 1.59 0.85 -15.22
CA GLN A 99 2.97 1.22 -14.88
C GLN A 99 3.02 2.05 -13.58
N LEU A 100 2.18 3.07 -13.45
CA LEU A 100 2.14 3.91 -12.25
C LEU A 100 1.78 3.10 -11.00
N LEU A 101 0.77 2.23 -11.08
CA LEU A 101 0.41 1.35 -9.97
C LEU A 101 1.52 0.34 -9.67
N SER A 102 2.15 -0.26 -10.69
CA SER A 102 3.28 -1.17 -10.48
C SER A 102 4.46 -0.48 -9.79
N LEU A 103 4.72 0.79 -10.11
CA LEU A 103 5.74 1.60 -9.43
C LEU A 103 5.36 1.88 -7.96
N THR A 104 4.10 2.17 -7.65
CA THR A 104 3.68 2.35 -6.25
C THR A 104 3.78 1.06 -5.45
N LEU A 105 3.44 -0.09 -6.06
CA LEU A 105 3.67 -1.39 -5.43
C LEU A 105 5.16 -1.65 -5.19
N ALA A 106 6.01 -1.41 -6.19
CA ALA A 106 7.45 -1.59 -6.07
C ALA A 106 8.03 -0.72 -4.95
N ALA A 107 7.59 0.54 -4.86
CA ALA A 107 7.97 1.44 -3.76
C ALA A 107 7.54 0.89 -2.40
N LYS A 108 6.29 0.44 -2.26
CA LYS A 108 5.76 -0.16 -1.02
C LYS A 108 6.56 -1.38 -0.58
N LEU A 109 6.84 -2.31 -1.49
CA LEU A 109 7.62 -3.51 -1.22
C LEU A 109 9.07 -3.19 -0.89
N THR A 110 9.67 -2.21 -1.58
CA THR A 110 11.06 -1.77 -1.31
C THR A 110 11.17 -1.16 0.09
N VAL A 111 10.28 -0.23 0.45
CA VAL A 111 10.26 0.38 1.80
C VAL A 111 10.06 -0.69 2.87
N PHE A 112 9.21 -1.67 2.61
CA PHE A 112 8.96 -2.79 3.50
C PHE A 112 10.19 -3.69 3.69
N GLU A 113 10.87 -4.08 2.61
CA GLU A 113 12.06 -4.94 2.67
C GLU A 113 13.26 -4.25 3.33
N LEU A 114 13.56 -3.00 2.93
CA LEU A 114 14.62 -2.20 3.56
C LEU A 114 14.34 -2.03 5.05
N GLY A 115 13.09 -1.73 5.38
CA GLY A 115 12.67 -1.53 6.75
C GLY A 115 12.77 -2.79 7.63
N THR A 116 12.42 -3.94 7.10
CA THR A 116 12.46 -5.19 7.88
C THR A 116 13.87 -5.73 8.06
N ARG A 117 14.79 -5.48 7.12
CA ARG A 117 16.21 -5.86 7.24
C ARG A 117 16.98 -5.00 8.24
N SER A 118 16.62 -3.73 8.40
CA SER A 118 17.29 -2.83 9.36
C SER A 118 16.98 -3.14 10.83
N GLU A 119 16.06 -4.06 11.11
CA GLU A 119 15.62 -4.43 12.48
C GLU A 119 15.99 -5.88 12.85
N THR A 120 16.67 -6.62 11.97
CA THR A 120 17.24 -7.97 12.21
C THR A 120 18.73 -7.88 12.45
#